data_AF-A0A1S3DPH5-F1
#
_entry.id   AF-A0A1S3DPH5-F1
#
_cell.length_a   1.000
_cell.length_b   1.000
_cell.length_c   1.000
_cell.angle_alpha   90.00
_cell.angle_beta   90.00
_cell.angle_gamma   90.00
#
_symmetry.space_group_name_H-M   'P 1'
#
loop_
_entity.id
_entity.type
_entity.pdbx_description
1 polymer ?
#
loop_
_entity_poly.entity_id
_entity_poly.type
_entity_poly.pdbx_seq_one_letter_code
_entity_poly.pdbx_strand_id
1 'polypeptide(L)'
;MTGGELVDLLSRLTLHMDEELRALAYQSLQTLVIDFPDWRHDVLAGFTQFLAREVLDTFPQLVDNGLRMLLQLLTSWKNALAHSSTNSLSGSLSRNKEAANQKKTDVSLRRH
;
A
#
# COMPACT_ATOMS: atom_id res chain seq x y z
N MET A 1 -18.37 11.12 9.29
CA MET A 1 -16.99 10.94 8.80
C MET A 1 -17.03 9.93 7.67
N THR A 2 -17.25 10.43 6.45
CA THR A 2 -17.09 9.64 5.22
C THR A 2 -15.59 9.41 4.95
N GLY A 3 -15.21 8.40 4.18
CA GLY A 3 -13.80 8.09 3.92
C GLY A 3 -13.01 9.29 3.36
N GLY A 4 -13.66 10.09 2.51
CA GLY A 4 -13.07 11.32 1.98
C GLY A 4 -12.77 12.39 3.04
N GLU A 5 -13.60 12.53 4.08
CA GLU A 5 -13.35 13.51 5.16
C GLU A 5 -12.12 13.15 5.99
N LEU A 6 -11.89 11.85 6.24
CA LEU A 6 -10.68 11.38 6.92
C LEU A 6 -9.44 11.65 6.07
N VAL A 7 -9.49 11.33 4.77
CA VAL A 7 -8.37 11.58 3.85
C VAL A 7 -8.07 13.07 3.76
N ASP A 8 -9.08 13.94 3.67
CA ASP A 8 -8.88 15.39 3.63
C ASP A 8 -8.19 15.91 4.90
N LEU A 9 -8.66 15.45 6.07
CA LEU A 9 -8.07 15.82 7.36
C LEU A 9 -6.59 15.38 7.44
N LEU A 10 -6.30 14.12 7.13
CA LEU A 10 -4.93 13.60 7.14
C LEU A 10 -4.05 14.34 6.14
N SER A 11 -4.56 14.64 4.94
CA SER A 11 -3.84 15.39 3.91
C SER A 11 -3.47 16.78 4.40
N ARG A 12 -4.39 17.53 5.02
CA ARG A 12 -4.09 18.83 5.62
C ARG A 12 -3.03 18.75 6.72
N LEU A 13 -3.09 17.73 7.57
CA LEU A 13 -2.09 17.51 8.62
C LEU A 13 -0.69 17.20 8.07
N THR A 14 -0.57 16.74 6.82
CA THR A 14 0.75 16.56 6.18
C THR A 14 1.50 17.86 5.89
N LEU A 15 0.86 19.02 6.04
CA LEU A 15 1.50 20.34 5.93
C LEU A 15 1.54 21.08 7.28
N HIS A 16 1.27 20.37 8.38
CA HIS A 16 1.31 20.98 9.70
C HIS A 16 2.74 21.40 10.05
N MET A 17 2.87 22.47 10.84
CA MET A 17 4.18 22.99 11.27
C MET A 17 4.92 22.04 12.22
N ASP A 18 4.18 21.13 12.84
CA ASP A 18 4.71 20.09 13.72
C ASP A 18 5.12 18.86 12.92
N GLU A 19 6.40 18.51 12.99
CA GLU A 19 7.00 17.43 12.21
C GLU A 19 6.51 16.04 12.63
N GLU A 20 6.30 15.82 13.92
CA GLU A 20 5.83 14.52 14.42
C GLU A 20 4.39 14.28 13.97
N LEU A 21 3.54 15.31 14.06
CA LEU A 21 2.17 15.25 13.58
C LEU A 21 2.10 15.01 12.08
N ARG A 22 2.98 15.68 11.32
CA ARG A 22 3.12 15.49 9.88
C ARG A 22 3.50 14.05 9.53
N ALA A 23 4.48 13.49 10.23
CA ALA A 23 4.92 12.12 10.04
C ALA A 23 3.81 11.10 10.35
N LEU A 24 3.11 11.27 11.47
CA LEU A 24 2.00 10.40 11.88
C LEU A 24 0.82 10.45 10.91
N ALA A 25 0.45 11.64 10.43
CA ALA A 25 -0.61 11.80 9.45
C ALA A 25 -0.26 11.07 8.14
N TYR A 26 0.98 11.23 7.67
CA TYR A 26 1.42 10.56 6.46
C TYR A 26 1.54 9.04 6.63
N GLN A 27 2.04 8.58 7.77
CA GLN A 27 2.09 7.15 8.10
C GLN A 27 0.68 6.54 8.10
N SER A 28 -0.31 7.27 8.61
CA SER A 28 -1.72 6.84 8.58
C SER A 28 -2.24 6.68 7.15
N LEU A 29 -1.92 7.62 6.25
CA LEU A 29 -2.26 7.50 4.82
C LEU A 29 -1.59 6.28 4.17
N GLN A 30 -0.34 5.99 4.51
CA GLN A 30 0.36 4.81 4.00
C GLN A 30 -0.28 3.50 4.47
N THR A 31 -0.64 3.40 5.75
CA THR A 31 -1.37 2.25 6.30
C THR A 31 -2.70 2.04 5.57
N LEU A 32 -3.46 3.11 5.32
CA LEU A 32 -4.71 3.02 4.56
C LEU A 32 -4.49 2.43 3.16
N VAL A 33 -3.44 2.85 2.45
CA VAL A 33 -3.13 2.35 1.10
C VAL A 33 -2.68 0.89 1.08
N ILE A 34 -1.88 0.48 2.07
CA ILE A 34 -1.27 -0.85 2.12
C ILE A 34 -2.30 -1.89 2.60
N ASP A 35 -2.92 -1.64 3.76
CA ASP A 35 -3.71 -2.62 4.49
C ASP A 35 -5.19 -2.63 4.08
N PHE A 36 -5.70 -1.54 3.50
CA PHE A 36 -7.11 -1.39 3.14
C PHE A 36 -7.30 -1.12 1.64
N PRO A 37 -7.44 -2.17 0.80
CA PRO A 37 -7.56 -2.01 -0.65
C PRO A 37 -8.65 -1.06 -1.12
N ASP A 38 -9.80 -1.03 -0.44
CA ASP A 38 -10.95 -0.19 -0.78
C ASP A 38 -10.67 1.31 -0.61
N TRP A 39 -9.73 1.66 0.28
CA TRP A 39 -9.36 3.06 0.56
C TRP A 39 -8.34 3.64 -0.41
N ARG A 40 -7.71 2.82 -1.25
CA ARG A 40 -6.62 3.26 -2.13
C ARG A 40 -7.05 4.36 -3.08
N HIS A 41 -8.24 4.25 -3.66
CA HIS A 41 -8.77 5.26 -4.56
C HIS A 41 -9.02 6.57 -3.81
N ASP A 42 -9.70 6.50 -2.67
CA ASP A 42 -10.02 7.67 -1.84
C ASP A 42 -8.75 8.39 -1.37
N VAL A 43 -7.73 7.66 -0.93
CA VAL A 43 -6.45 8.22 -0.48
C VAL A 43 -5.70 8.89 -1.64
N LEU A 44 -5.52 8.21 -2.77
CA LEU A 44 -4.73 8.73 -3.89
C LEU A 44 -5.43 9.90 -4.58
N ALA A 45 -6.73 9.78 -4.85
CA ALA A 45 -7.51 10.86 -5.46
C ALA A 45 -7.63 12.04 -4.50
N GLY A 46 -7.94 11.79 -3.22
CA GLY A 46 -8.05 12.83 -2.20
C GLY A 46 -6.74 13.59 -2.00
N PHE A 47 -5.61 12.89 -1.86
CA PHE A 47 -4.31 13.52 -1.68
C PHE A 47 -3.86 14.32 -2.92
N THR A 48 -4.12 13.80 -4.13
CA THR A 48 -3.81 14.52 -5.38
C THR A 48 -4.66 15.78 -5.51
N GLN A 49 -5.95 15.70 -5.18
CA GLN A 49 -6.85 16.84 -5.22
C GLN A 49 -6.54 17.88 -4.14
N PHE A 50 -6.08 17.44 -2.97
CA PHE A 50 -5.54 18.31 -1.92
C PHE A 50 -4.31 19.08 -2.44
N LEU A 51 -3.32 18.39 -3.01
CA LEU A 51 -2.13 19.05 -3.58
C LEU A 51 -2.50 20.09 -4.63
N ALA A 52 -3.41 19.74 -5.56
CA ALA A 52 -3.84 20.63 -6.63
C ALA A 52 -4.61 21.88 -6.14
N ARG A 53 -5.26 21.81 -4.98
CA ARG A 53 -6.09 22.91 -4.45
C ARG A 53 -5.40 23.77 -3.41
N GLU A 54 -4.69 23.13 -2.48
CA GLU A 54 -4.17 23.78 -1.27
C GLU A 54 -2.68 24.06 -1.38
N VAL A 55 -1.95 23.35 -2.25
CA VAL A 55 -0.54 23.56 -2.54
C VAL A 55 -0.40 24.18 -3.93
N LEU A 56 -1.06 25.32 -4.14
CA LEU A 56 -0.87 26.14 -5.34
C LEU A 56 0.57 26.69 -5.39
N ASP A 57 1.04 27.05 -6.60
CA ASP A 57 2.41 27.44 -7.02
C ASP A 57 3.17 28.48 -6.16
N THR A 58 2.56 28.97 -5.08
CA THR A 58 3.11 29.93 -4.12
C THR A 58 4.29 29.37 -3.32
N PHE A 59 4.39 28.04 -3.14
CA PHE A 59 5.44 27.41 -2.32
C PHE A 59 6.10 26.20 -3.02
N PRO A 60 7.12 26.41 -3.88
CA PRO A 60 7.74 25.34 -4.68
C PRO A 60 8.26 24.15 -3.86
N GLN A 61 8.73 24.41 -2.63
CA GLN A 61 9.24 23.37 -1.73
C GLN A 61 8.13 22.46 -1.19
N LEU A 62 6.95 23.03 -0.88
CA LEU A 62 5.80 22.24 -0.43
C LEU A 62 5.26 21.38 -1.57
N VAL A 63 5.26 21.90 -2.80
CA VAL A 63 4.90 21.13 -3.99
C VAL A 63 5.84 19.95 -4.19
N ASP A 64 7.17 20.17 -4.16
CA ASP A 64 8.16 19.09 -4.30
C ASP A 64 7.97 18.01 -3.21
N ASN A 65 7.78 18.43 -1.95
CA ASN A 65 7.52 17.51 -0.85
C ASN A 65 6.21 16.72 -1.07
N GLY A 66 5.12 17.40 -1.39
CA GLY A 66 3.83 16.79 -1.69
C GLY A 66 3.90 15.77 -2.83
N LEU A 67 4.62 16.09 -3.91
CA LEU A 67 4.83 15.16 -5.03
C LEU A 67 5.68 13.95 -4.63
N ARG A 68 6.70 14.13 -3.78
CA ARG A 68 7.46 13.00 -3.22
C ARG A 68 6.58 12.10 -2.36
N MET A 69 5.73 12.68 -1.53
CA MET A 69 4.77 11.93 -0.71
C MET A 69 3.79 11.15 -1.60
N LEU A 70 3.24 11.77 -2.65
CA LEU A 70 2.37 11.10 -3.61
C LEU A 70 3.08 9.94 -4.31
N LEU A 71 4.31 10.15 -4.80
CA LEU A 71 5.11 9.11 -5.41
C LEU A 71 5.33 7.93 -4.46
N GLN A 72 5.56 8.21 -3.19
CA GLN A 72 5.82 7.17 -2.20
C GLN A 72 4.54 6.43 -1.80
N LEU A 73 3.36 7.08 -1.76
CA LEU A 73 2.06 6.39 -1.65
C LEU A 73 1.84 5.42 -2.83
N LEU A 74 2.09 5.87 -4.07
CA LEU A 74 1.99 5.04 -5.26
C LEU A 74 2.96 3.85 -5.22
N THR A 75 4.18 4.09 -4.75
CA THR A 75 5.20 3.04 -4.60
C THR A 75 4.80 2.02 -3.54
N SER A 76 4.29 2.46 -2.39
CA SER A 76 3.76 1.60 -1.33
C SER A 76 2.59 0.75 -1.83
N TRP A 77 1.67 1.34 -2.59
CA TRP A 77 0.60 0.57 -3.24
C TRP A 77 1.15 -0.51 -4.17
N LYS A 78 2.07 -0.15 -5.08
CA LYS A 78 2.71 -1.10 -6.00
C LYS A 78 3.36 -2.26 -5.25
N ASN A 79 4.08 -1.95 -4.17
CA ASN A 79 4.75 -2.96 -3.35
C ASN A 79 3.74 -3.86 -2.63
N ALA A 80 2.65 -3.32 -2.10
CA ALA A 80 1.59 -4.11 -1.48
C ALA A 80 0.97 -5.13 -2.47
N LEU A 81 0.80 -4.75 -3.74
CA LEU A 81 0.36 -5.68 -4.80
C LEU A 81 1.38 -6.80 -5.08
N ALA A 82 2.68 -6.47 -5.06
CA ALA A 82 3.75 -7.45 -5.26
C ALA A 82 3.80 -8.48 -4.11
N HIS A 83 3.65 -8.04 -2.85
CA HIS A 83 3.60 -8.92 -1.68
C HIS A 83 2.35 -9.82 -1.67
N SER A 84 1.22 -9.32 -2.14
CA SER A 84 0.03 -10.15 -2.35
C SER A 84 0.26 -11.26 -3.39
N SER A 85 1.03 -10.96 -4.45
CA SER A 85 1.32 -11.90 -5.52
C SER A 85 2.28 -13.01 -5.10
N THR A 86 3.35 -12.71 -4.34
CA THR A 86 4.34 -13.72 -3.93
C THR A 86 3.79 -14.77 -2.96
N ASN A 87 2.79 -14.42 -2.14
CA ASN A 87 2.14 -15.38 -1.24
C ASN A 87 1.32 -16.46 -2.00
N SER A 88 0.82 -16.13 -3.20
CA SER A 88 0.08 -17.11 -4.02
C SER A 88 1.01 -18.13 -4.71
N LEU A 89 2.21 -17.72 -5.12
CA LEU A 89 3.20 -18.63 -5.71
C LEU A 89 3.90 -19.51 -4.66
N SER A 90 4.20 -19.02 -3.46
CA SER A 90 4.83 -19.83 -2.41
C SER A 90 3.93 -20.98 -1.93
N GLY A 91 2.61 -20.75 -1.82
CA GLY A 91 1.64 -21.80 -1.49
C GLY A 91 1.52 -22.88 -2.56
N SER A 92 1.68 -22.53 -3.84
CA SER A 92 1.61 -23.49 -4.96
C SER A 92 2.82 -24.44 -5.03
N LEU A 93 4.02 -23.97 -4.66
CA LEU A 93 5.25 -24.77 -4.63
C LEU A 93 5.25 -25.79 -3.49
N SER A 94 4.71 -25.43 -2.31
CA SER A 94 4.59 -26.34 -1.16
C SER A 94 3.61 -27.49 -1.44
N ARG A 95 2.45 -27.17 -2.04
CA ARG A 95 1.44 -28.18 -2.42
C ARG A 95 1.96 -29.19 -3.45
N ASN A 96 2.86 -28.76 -4.34
CA ASN A 96 3.46 -29.63 -5.35
C ASN A 96 4.53 -30.58 -4.77
N LYS A 97 5.22 -30.19 -3.69
CA LYS A 97 6.17 -31.06 -2.98
C LYS A 97 5.48 -32.20 -2.23
N GLU A 98 4.32 -31.95 -1.62
CA GLU A 98 3.54 -32.98 -0.92
C GLU A 98 2.94 -34.01 -1.92
N ALA A 99 2.41 -33.53 -3.05
CA ALA A 99 1.88 -34.40 -4.11
C ALA A 99 2.96 -35.30 -4.75
N ALA A 100 4.20 -34.82 -4.88
CA ALA A 100 5.32 -35.61 -5.39
C ALA A 100 5.80 -36.68 -4.40
N ASN A 101 5.70 -36.41 -3.09
CA ASN A 101 6.08 -37.37 -2.05
C ASN A 101 5.06 -38.51 -1.91
N GLN A 102 3.76 -38.22 -2.07
CA GLN A 102 2.68 -39.23 -2.04
C GLN A 102 2.74 -40.21 -3.22
N LYS A 103 3.18 -39.77 -4.41
CA LYS A 103 3.37 -40.68 -5.56
C LYS A 103 4.55 -41.63 -5.38
N LYS A 104 5.58 -41.23 -4.62
CA LYS A 104 6.77 -42.05 -4.38
C LYS A 104 6.49 -43.20 -3.40
N THR A 105 5.60 -42.99 -2.43
CA THR A 105 5.18 -44.01 -1.46
C THR A 105 4.22 -45.04 -2.10
N ASP A 106 3.29 -44.62 -2.96
CA ASP A 106 2.37 -45.55 -3.66
C ASP A 106 3.10 -46.51 -4.62
N VAL A 107 4.11 -46.01 -5.35
CA VAL A 107 4.90 -46.84 -6.28
C VAL A 107 5.78 -47.85 -5.54
N SER A 108 6.18 -47.55 -4.30
CA SER A 108 6.98 -48.46 -3.47
C SER A 108 6.17 -49.61 -2.88
N LEU A 109 4.86 -49.41 -2.63
CA LEU A 109 3.97 -50.49 -2.14
C LEU A 109 3.55 -51.47 -3.23
N ARG A 110 3.56 -51.08 -4.51
CA ARG A 110 3.13 -51.94 -5.64
C ARG A 110 4.22 -52.89 -6.16
N ARG A 111 5.43 -52.88 -5.57
CA ARG A 111 6.60 -53.66 -6.03
C ARG A 111 6.95 -54.86 -5.14
N HIS A 112 6.11 -55.20 -4.17
CA HIS A 112 6.25 -56.41 -3.34
C HIS A 112 5.05 -57.33 -3.50
#